data_AF-A0A6N8F7G4-F1
#
_entry.id   AF-A0A6N8F7G4-F1
#
_cell.length_a   1.000
_cell.length_b   1.000
_cell.length_c   1.000
_cell.angle_alpha   90.00
_cell.angle_beta   90.00
_cell.angle_gamma   90.00
#
_symmetry.space_group_name_H-M   'P 1'
#
loop_
_entity.id
_entity.type
_entity.pdbx_description
1 polymer ?
#
loop_
_entity_poly.entity_id
_entity_poly.type
_entity_poly.pdbx_seq_one_letter_code
_entity_poly.pdbx_strand_id
1 'polypeptide(L)'
;MATFLATIKSDFDTALKSKDVEQLESVLNRFDESCKTEIESEADILKKEVLIKQCITLHKQIEADLLKARHEIREQIHSAKTNGKKINKYLNV
;
A
#
# COMPACT_ATOMS: atom_id res chain seq x y z
N MET A 1 -0.33 -11.81 -14.68
CA MET A 1 -1.09 -10.80 -13.93
C MET A 1 -1.84 -9.96 -14.95
N ALA A 2 -3.13 -9.69 -14.75
CA ALA A 2 -3.89 -8.82 -15.64
C ALA A 2 -3.21 -7.44 -15.78
N THR A 3 -3.29 -6.82 -16.96
CA THR A 3 -2.57 -5.58 -17.27
C THR A 3 -2.92 -4.45 -16.30
N PHE A 4 -4.19 -4.31 -15.92
CA PHE A 4 -4.62 -3.29 -14.96
C PHE A 4 -4.02 -3.51 -13.56
N LEU A 5 -3.93 -4.76 -13.10
CA LEU A 5 -3.31 -5.10 -11.81
C LEU A 5 -1.83 -4.73 -11.80
N ALA A 6 -1.13 -4.90 -12.92
CA ALA A 6 0.27 -4.49 -13.04
C ALA A 6 0.43 -2.97 -12.94
N THR A 7 -0.45 -2.20 -13.60
CA THR A 7 -0.47 -0.73 -13.48
C THR A 7 -0.72 -0.29 -12.05
N ILE A 8 -1.75 -0.86 -11.39
CA ILE A 8 -2.08 -0.53 -10.00
C ILE A 8 -0.91 -0.82 -9.07
N LYS A 9 -0.25 -1.97 -9.24
CA LYS A 9 0.93 -2.30 -8.45
C LYS A 9 2.06 -1.28 -8.64
N SER A 10 2.32 -0.86 -9.88
CA SER A 10 3.34 0.14 -10.17
C SER A 10 3.03 1.50 -9.54
N ASP A 11 1.78 1.95 -9.66
CA ASP A 11 1.32 3.20 -9.07
C ASP A 11 1.42 3.15 -7.54
N PHE A 12 1.00 2.03 -6.93
CA PHE A 12 1.12 1.79 -5.49
C PHE A 12 2.58 1.80 -5.02
N ASP A 13 3.47 1.06 -5.68
CA ASP A 13 4.87 0.98 -5.32
C ASP A 13 5.55 2.36 -5.41
N THR A 14 5.12 3.20 -6.36
CA THR A 14 5.61 4.57 -6.52
C THR A 14 5.13 5.46 -5.37
N ALA A 15 3.83 5.47 -5.08
CA ALA A 15 3.23 6.25 -4.00
C ALA A 15 3.77 5.85 -2.62
N LEU A 16 3.99 4.55 -2.40
CA LEU A 16 4.56 4.04 -1.16
C LEU A 16 6.00 4.52 -0.95
N LYS A 17 6.83 4.49 -2.02
CA LYS A 17 8.22 4.97 -1.96
C LYS A 17 8.33 6.47 -1.73
N SER A 18 7.44 7.25 -2.35
CA SER A 18 7.38 8.70 -2.15
C SER A 18 6.73 9.11 -0.83
N LYS A 19 6.11 8.16 -0.11
CA LYS A 19 5.28 8.42 1.09
C LYS A 19 4.13 9.38 0.80
N ASP A 20 3.61 9.34 -0.42
CA ASP A 20 2.50 10.17 -0.86
C ASP A 20 1.17 9.53 -0.44
N VAL A 21 0.58 10.07 0.62
CA VAL A 21 -0.64 9.51 1.22
C VAL A 21 -1.86 9.72 0.32
N GLU A 22 -1.96 10.87 -0.34
CA GLU A 22 -3.08 11.19 -1.23
C GLU A 22 -3.05 10.27 -2.46
N GLN A 23 -1.85 10.05 -3.02
CA GLN A 23 -1.69 9.13 -4.14
C GLN A 23 -1.95 7.68 -3.71
N LEU A 24 -1.54 7.26 -2.50
CA LEU A 24 -1.86 5.93 -1.97
C LEU A 24 -3.37 5.72 -1.87
N GLU A 25 -4.11 6.67 -1.32
CA GLU A 25 -5.58 6.59 -1.22
C GLU A 25 -6.23 6.54 -2.61
N SER A 26 -5.78 7.38 -3.54
CA SER A 26 -6.26 7.37 -4.93
C SER A 26 -6.05 6.01 -5.61
N VAL A 27 -4.88 5.38 -5.42
CA VAL A 27 -4.56 4.06 -5.99
C VAL A 27 -5.43 2.96 -5.38
N LEU A 28 -5.68 3.00 -4.06
CA LEU A 28 -6.54 2.03 -3.38
C LEU A 28 -8.00 2.12 -3.86
N ASN A 29 -8.52 3.32 -4.04
CA ASN A 29 -9.87 3.53 -4.57
C ASN A 29 -9.98 3.03 -6.02
N ARG A 30 -9.00 3.38 -6.88
CA ARG A 30 -8.92 2.87 -8.25
C ARG A 30 -8.83 1.35 -8.30
N PHE A 31 -8.16 0.73 -7.33
CA PHE A 31 -8.03 -0.73 -7.26
C PHE A 31 -9.36 -1.42 -6.99
N ASP A 32 -10.14 -0.92 -6.05
CA ASP A 32 -11.47 -1.48 -5.76
C ASP A 32 -12.39 -1.36 -6.98
N GLU A 33 -12.46 -0.16 -7.58
CA GLU A 33 -13.28 0.09 -8.77
C GLU A 33 -12.85 -0.78 -9.96
N SER A 34 -11.56 -0.83 -10.26
CA SER A 34 -11.05 -1.61 -11.39
C SER A 34 -11.28 -3.10 -11.19
N CYS A 35 -11.07 -3.62 -9.98
CA CYS A 35 -11.35 -5.02 -9.68
C CYS A 35 -12.82 -5.34 -9.90
N LYS A 36 -13.72 -4.51 -9.37
CA LYS A 36 -15.16 -4.69 -9.54
C LYS A 36 -15.54 -4.70 -11.03
N THR A 37 -15.14 -3.69 -11.79
CA THR A 37 -15.47 -3.57 -13.21
C THR A 37 -14.95 -4.74 -14.03
N GLU A 38 -13.70 -5.15 -13.85
CA GLU A 38 -13.09 -6.25 -14.62
C GLU A 38 -13.67 -7.62 -14.25
N ILE A 39 -14.02 -7.83 -12.96
CA ILE A 39 -14.67 -9.08 -12.52
C ILE A 39 -16.12 -9.16 -13.03
N GLU A 40 -16.83 -8.04 -13.06
CA GLU A 40 -18.22 -7.97 -13.54
C GLU A 40 -18.31 -8.08 -15.08
N SER A 41 -17.30 -7.59 -15.82
CA SER A 41 -17.26 -7.64 -17.27
C SER A 41 -16.83 -9.01 -17.84
N GLU A 42 -16.14 -9.83 -17.05
CA GLU A 42 -15.71 -11.17 -17.48
C GLU A 42 -16.88 -12.17 -17.46
N ALA A 43 -17.22 -12.69 -18.64
CA ALA A 43 -18.31 -13.64 -18.85
C ALA A 43 -17.85 -15.10 -18.68
N ASP A 44 -16.57 -15.38 -18.89
CA ASP A 44 -16.00 -16.72 -18.70
C ASP A 44 -15.77 -16.98 -17.21
N ILE A 45 -16.49 -17.97 -16.66
CA ILE A 45 -16.44 -18.31 -15.23
C ILE A 45 -15.02 -18.69 -14.79
N LEU A 46 -14.26 -19.43 -15.61
CA LEU A 46 -12.91 -19.86 -15.26
C LEU A 46 -11.95 -18.67 -15.24
N LYS A 47 -12.04 -17.77 -16.23
CA LYS A 47 -11.23 -16.56 -16.25
C LYS A 47 -11.58 -15.61 -15.11
N LYS A 48 -12.87 -15.49 -14.79
CA LYS A 48 -13.37 -14.69 -13.66
C LYS A 48 -12.79 -15.19 -12.34
N GLU A 49 -12.78 -16.50 -12.10
CA GLU A 49 -12.14 -17.07 -10.91
C GLU A 49 -10.64 -16.79 -10.83
N VAL A 50 -9.94 -16.91 -11.96
CA VAL A 50 -8.50 -16.59 -12.04
C VAL A 50 -8.27 -15.11 -11.72
N LEU A 51 -9.09 -14.23 -12.26
CA LEU A 51 -9.00 -12.79 -12.03
C LEU A 51 -9.23 -12.46 -10.54
N ILE A 52 -10.28 -13.00 -9.92
CA ILE A 52 -10.56 -12.82 -8.49
C ILE A 52 -9.36 -13.24 -7.64
N LYS A 53 -8.75 -14.40 -7.93
CA LYS A 53 -7.56 -14.89 -7.22
C LYS A 53 -6.38 -13.93 -7.37
N GLN A 54 -6.19 -13.34 -8.55
CA GLN A 54 -5.14 -12.34 -8.78
C GLN A 54 -5.41 -11.05 -8.00
N CYS A 55 -6.65 -10.54 -7.98
CA CYS A 55 -7.03 -9.37 -7.18
C CYS A 55 -6.78 -9.61 -5.69
N ILE A 56 -7.22 -10.75 -5.14
CA ILE A 56 -6.98 -11.11 -3.73
C ILE A 56 -5.48 -11.20 -3.43
N THR A 57 -4.69 -11.76 -4.35
CA THR A 57 -3.24 -11.87 -4.16
C THR A 57 -2.59 -10.49 -4.08
N LEU A 58 -2.94 -9.57 -4.99
CA LEU A 58 -2.41 -8.22 -4.98
C LEU A 58 -2.86 -7.44 -3.73
N HIS A 59 -4.13 -7.60 -3.31
CA HIS A 59 -4.65 -6.98 -2.08
C HIS A 59 -3.81 -7.38 -0.86
N LYS A 60 -3.52 -8.68 -0.70
CA LYS A 60 -2.69 -9.18 0.41
C LYS A 60 -1.26 -8.62 0.38
N GLN A 61 -0.70 -8.42 -0.82
CA GLN A 61 0.62 -7.80 -0.96
C GLN A 61 0.59 -6.33 -0.52
N ILE A 62 -0.39 -5.57 -1.00
CA ILE A 62 -0.59 -4.17 -0.63
C ILE A 62 -0.75 -4.03 0.90
N GLU A 63 -1.58 -4.88 1.52
CA GLU A 63 -1.78 -4.87 2.97
C GLU A 63 -0.47 -5.13 3.73
N ALA A 64 0.31 -6.13 3.31
CA ALA A 64 1.60 -6.44 3.91
C ALA A 64 2.59 -5.28 3.82
N ASP A 65 2.65 -4.62 2.66
CA ASP A 65 3.53 -3.47 2.42
C ASP A 65 3.13 -2.25 3.27
N LEU A 66 1.83 -1.97 3.40
CA LEU A 66 1.32 -0.91 4.30
C LEU A 66 1.62 -1.20 5.77
N LEU A 67 1.48 -2.46 6.21
CA LEU A 67 1.82 -2.87 7.57
C LEU A 67 3.31 -2.69 7.86
N LYS A 68 4.17 -3.00 6.89
CA LYS A 68 5.61 -2.77 6.97
C LYS A 68 5.94 -1.28 7.06
N ALA A 69 5.38 -0.45 6.19
CA ALA A 69 5.56 0.99 6.22
C ALA A 69 5.12 1.60 7.57
N ARG A 70 3.99 1.13 8.12
CA ARG A 70 3.52 1.52 9.47
C ARG A 70 4.55 1.18 10.55
N HIS A 71 5.18 0.01 10.46
CA HIS A 71 6.22 -0.39 11.42
C HIS A 71 7.44 0.53 11.34
N GLU A 72 7.93 0.82 10.13
CA GLU A 72 9.06 1.73 9.89
C GLU A 72 8.78 3.14 10.44
N ILE A 73 7.56 3.67 10.26
CA ILE A 73 7.15 4.96 10.81
C ILE A 73 7.19 4.94 12.34
N ARG A 74 6.73 3.85 12.98
CA ARG A 74 6.77 3.71 14.45
C ARG A 74 8.20 3.74 14.98
N GLU A 75 9.14 3.08 14.30
CA GLU A 75 10.56 3.08 14.67
C GLU A 75 11.19 4.47 14.53
N GLN A 76 10.84 5.20 13.46
CA GLN A 76 11.28 6.58 13.25
C GLN A 76 10.75 7.51 14.36
N ILE A 77 9.48 7.38 14.75
CA ILE A 77 8.88 8.13 15.86
C ILE A 77 9.59 7.81 17.18
N HIS A 78 9.87 6.53 17.46
CA HIS A 78 10.59 6.13 18.66
C HIS A 78 11.99 6.76 18.71
N SER A 79 12.72 6.71 17.59
CA SER A 79 14.04 7.31 17.46
C SER A 79 14.02 8.82 17.68
N ALA A 80 13.05 9.52 17.09
CA ALA A 80 12.86 10.96 17.29
C ALA A 80 12.61 11.32 18.77
N LYS A 81 11.75 10.55 19.47
CA LYS A 81 11.50 10.74 20.91
C LYS A 81 12.76 10.54 21.75
N THR A 82 13.53 9.49 21.46
CA THR A 82 14.78 9.20 22.18
C THR A 82 15.82 10.30 21.95
N ASN A 83 15.93 10.81 20.73
CA ASN A 83 16.81 11.94 20.42
C ASN A 83 16.38 13.22 21.13
N GLY A 84 15.08 13.53 21.17
CA GLY A 84 14.54 14.67 21.93
C GLY A 84 14.88 14.61 23.43
N LYS A 85 14.80 13.42 24.05
CA LYS A 85 15.23 13.23 25.46
C LYS A 85 16.72 13.51 25.66
N LYS A 86 17.58 13.06 24.74
CA LYS A 86 19.03 13.32 24.79
C LYS A 86 19.33 14.81 24.67
N ILE A 87 18.68 15.52 23.75
CA ILE A 87 18.84 16.97 23.56
C ILE A 87 18.45 17.72 24.83
N ASN A 88 17.28 17.40 25.43
CA ASN A 88 16.86 18.03 26.69
C ASN A 88 17.86 17.79 27.82
N LYS A 89 18.50 16.61 27.87
CA LYS A 89 19.56 16.34 28.84
C LYS A 89 20.76 17.26 28.63
N TYR A 90 21.15 17.57 27.39
CA TYR A 90 22.27 18.47 27.10
C TYR A 90 21.97 19.94 27.41
N LEU A 91 20.71 20.38 27.26
CA LEU A 91 20.30 21.77 27.50
C LEU A 91 20.08 22.11 28.98
N ASN A 92 19.85 21.10 29.83
CA ASN A 92 19.63 21.27 31.28
C ASN A 92 20.86 20.89 32.11
N VAL A 93 22.06 21.00 31.53
CA VAL A 93 23.35 20.96 32.24
C VAL A 93 23.83 22.38 32.48
#